data_AF-A0A6G8BXT6-F1
#
_entry.id   AF-A0A6G8BXT6-F1
#
_cell.length_a   1.000
_cell.length_b   1.000
_cell.length_c   1.000
_cell.angle_alpha   90.00
_cell.angle_beta   90.00
_cell.angle_gamma   90.00
#
_symmetry.space_group_name_H-M   'P 1'
#
loop_
_entity.id
_entity.type
_entity.pdbx_description
1 polymer ?
#
loop_
_entity_poly.entity_id
_entity_poly.type
_entity_poly.pdbx_seq_one_letter_code
_entity_poly.pdbx_strand_id
1 'polypeptide(L)'
;MSSSNFTVVQRDTKAWQLQVWVSFGIAVFLCATGLAWLPGERLEQVFMVMGYVFCLSATFVLAKFTRDNQNKRGATADTPMWRFVVWGGFAIAMALTGWGLLGMNINPTYKAFMAVSWLYLITTAFTLAKMLRDRYDADLFEARVQGRREAQMQQGAAAVAEDSGVAK
;
A
#
# COMPACT_ATOMS: atom_id res chain seq x y z
N MET A 1 -16.05 38.15 -11.10
CA MET A 1 -15.89 37.60 -9.73
C MET A 1 -15.25 36.24 -9.87
N SER A 2 -13.95 36.14 -9.61
CA SER A 2 -13.18 34.89 -9.76
C SER A 2 -13.40 34.03 -8.53
N SER A 3 -14.00 32.85 -8.72
CA SER A 3 -14.25 31.90 -7.64
C SER A 3 -12.93 31.27 -7.20
N SER A 4 -12.40 31.74 -6.07
CA SER A 4 -11.26 31.14 -5.36
C SER A 4 -11.63 29.73 -4.92
N ASN A 5 -11.27 28.72 -5.73
CA ASN A 5 -11.38 27.33 -5.32
C ASN A 5 -10.31 27.08 -4.25
N PHE A 6 -10.70 27.23 -2.98
CA PHE A 6 -9.91 26.76 -1.86
C PHE A 6 -9.77 25.25 -1.98
N THR A 7 -8.61 24.79 -2.46
CA THR A 7 -8.20 23.39 -2.31
C THR A 7 -7.94 23.16 -0.84
N VAL A 8 -8.99 22.77 -0.11
CA VAL A 8 -8.89 22.24 1.24
C VAL A 8 -8.01 21.00 1.15
N VAL A 9 -6.74 21.11 1.56
CA VAL A 9 -5.86 19.96 1.79
C VAL A 9 -6.40 19.24 3.01
N GLN A 10 -7.33 18.33 2.76
CA GLN A 10 -7.96 17.51 3.78
C GLN A 10 -6.91 16.51 4.27
N ARG A 11 -6.33 16.77 5.44
CA ARG A 11 -5.53 15.79 6.16
C ARG A 11 -6.39 14.55 6.35
N ASP A 12 -6.01 13.43 5.74
CA ASP A 12 -6.54 12.13 6.16
C ASP A 12 -6.24 11.97 7.65
N THR A 13 -7.29 12.08 8.46
CA THR A 13 -7.21 12.14 9.92
C THR A 13 -6.53 10.86 10.41
N LYS A 14 -5.60 10.99 11.38
CA LYS A 14 -4.94 9.83 12.02
C LYS A 14 -5.97 8.76 12.49
N ALA A 15 -7.20 9.18 12.79
CA ALA A 15 -8.35 8.31 13.06
C ALA A 15 -8.69 7.33 11.92
N TRP A 16 -8.70 7.75 10.66
CA TRP A 16 -8.96 6.86 9.52
C TRP A 16 -7.82 5.86 9.31
N GLN A 17 -6.57 6.28 9.53
CA GLN A 17 -5.42 5.39 9.46
C GLN A 17 -5.49 4.30 10.55
N LEU A 18 -5.91 4.68 11.76
CA LEU A 18 -6.14 3.76 12.87
C LEU A 18 -7.24 2.74 12.52
N GLN A 19 -8.32 3.18 11.87
CA GLN A 19 -9.40 2.29 11.40
C GLN A 19 -8.91 1.27 10.36
N VAL A 20 -8.08 1.66 9.40
CA VAL A 20 -7.49 0.74 8.41
C VAL A 20 -6.57 -0.27 9.09
N TRP A 21 -5.76 0.18 10.06
CA TRP A 21 -4.89 -0.70 10.85
C TRP A 21 -5.67 -1.70 11.69
N VAL A 22 -6.75 -1.25 12.35
CA VAL A 22 -7.63 -2.11 13.14
C VAL A 22 -8.29 -3.16 12.24
N SER A 23 -8.81 -2.77 11.08
CA SER A 23 -9.41 -3.70 10.10
C SER A 23 -8.40 -4.74 9.60
N PHE A 24 -7.17 -4.33 9.33
CA PHE A 24 -6.09 -5.24 8.93
C PHE A 24 -5.71 -6.21 10.07
N GLY A 25 -5.58 -5.71 11.30
CA GLY A 25 -5.31 -6.53 12.48
C GLY A 25 -6.41 -7.56 12.73
N ILE A 26 -7.67 -7.16 12.61
CA ILE A 26 -8.83 -8.06 12.69
C ILE A 26 -8.77 -9.11 11.58
N ALA A 27 -8.45 -8.74 10.33
CA ALA A 27 -8.32 -9.70 9.22
C ALA A 27 -7.24 -10.76 9.48
N VAL A 28 -6.05 -10.35 9.92
CA VAL A 28 -4.95 -11.26 10.28
C VAL A 28 -5.38 -12.18 11.43
N PHE A 29 -6.06 -11.62 12.44
CA PHE A 29 -6.51 -12.37 13.60
C PHE A 29 -7.59 -13.41 13.25
N LEU A 30 -8.58 -13.04 12.43
CA LEU A 30 -9.60 -13.97 11.92
C LEU A 30 -8.96 -15.09 11.09
N CYS A 31 -7.98 -14.75 10.25
CA CYS A 31 -7.29 -15.75 9.44
C CYS A 31 -6.43 -16.70 10.28
N ALA A 32 -5.71 -16.17 11.27
CA ALA A 32 -4.92 -16.97 12.22
C ALA A 32 -5.81 -17.86 13.10
N THR A 33 -6.95 -17.32 13.58
CA THR A 33 -7.93 -18.09 14.36
C THR A 33 -8.59 -19.18 13.52
N GLY A 34 -8.93 -18.87 12.25
CA GLY A 34 -9.44 -19.83 11.28
C GLY A 34 -8.46 -20.98 10.99
N LEU A 35 -7.15 -20.69 10.95
CA LEU A 35 -6.11 -21.71 10.86
C LEU A 35 -5.93 -22.49 12.17
N ALA A 36 -6.01 -21.82 13.33
CA ALA A 36 -5.81 -22.45 14.64
C ALA A 36 -6.92 -23.45 15.01
N TRP A 37 -8.14 -23.21 14.54
CA TRP A 37 -9.30 -24.09 14.74
C TRP A 37 -9.43 -25.21 13.71
N LEU A 38 -8.45 -25.39 12.82
CA LEU A 38 -8.51 -26.41 11.77
C LEU A 38 -8.18 -27.81 12.35
N PRO A 39 -9.12 -28.78 12.36
CA PRO A 39 -8.82 -30.17 12.72
C PRO A 39 -8.17 -30.89 11.53
N GLY A 40 -6.99 -30.42 11.12
CA GLY A 40 -6.19 -30.95 10.00
C GLY A 40 -4.80 -31.37 10.45
N GLU A 41 -4.09 -32.12 9.61
CA GLU A 41 -2.73 -32.55 9.89
C GLU A 41 -1.81 -31.32 10.00
N ARG A 42 -0.93 -31.28 11.01
CA ARG A 42 -0.05 -30.12 11.27
C ARG A 42 0.75 -29.69 10.04
N LEU A 43 1.08 -30.62 9.15
CA LEU A 43 1.81 -30.37 7.92
C LEU A 43 1.02 -29.49 6.93
N GLU A 44 -0.28 -29.75 6.75
CA GLU A 44 -1.16 -28.97 5.87
C GLU A 44 -1.40 -27.56 6.43
N GLN A 45 -1.57 -27.46 7.76
CA GLN A 45 -1.73 -26.18 8.45
C GLN A 45 -0.49 -25.30 8.26
N VAL A 46 0.72 -25.84 8.49
CA VAL A 46 1.97 -25.10 8.34
C VAL A 46 2.22 -24.71 6.88
N PHE A 47 1.96 -25.62 5.92
CA PHE A 47 2.04 -25.31 4.50
C PHE A 47 1.11 -24.14 4.13
N MET A 48 -0.10 -24.14 4.70
CA MET A 48 -1.08 -23.09 4.48
C MET A 48 -0.62 -21.75 5.08
N VAL A 49 -0.13 -21.70 6.33
CA VAL A 49 0.46 -20.47 6.93
C VAL A 49 1.51 -19.86 6.00
N MET A 50 2.44 -20.69 5.51
CA MET A 50 3.51 -20.22 4.63
C MET A 50 2.95 -19.64 3.31
N GLY A 51 1.92 -20.27 2.74
CA GLY A 51 1.21 -19.76 1.56
C GLY A 51 0.53 -18.40 1.80
N TYR A 52 -0.15 -18.24 2.94
CA TYR A 52 -0.79 -16.96 3.32
C TYR A 52 0.24 -15.84 3.53
N VAL A 53 1.35 -16.13 4.21
CA VAL A 53 2.46 -15.17 4.42
C VAL A 53 3.13 -14.80 3.10
N PHE A 54 3.32 -15.77 2.21
CA PHE A 54 3.85 -15.54 0.87
C PHE A 54 2.89 -14.67 0.04
N CYS A 55 1.59 -14.94 0.08
CA CYS A 55 0.57 -14.15 -0.62
C CYS A 55 0.50 -12.71 -0.10
N LEU A 56 0.53 -12.51 1.22
CA LEU A 56 0.65 -11.19 1.84
C LEU A 56 1.91 -10.46 1.33
N SER A 57 3.06 -11.13 1.34
CA SER A 57 4.33 -10.56 0.86
C SER A 57 4.27 -10.18 -0.61
N ALA A 58 3.69 -11.04 -1.47
CA ALA A 58 3.48 -10.79 -2.89
C ALA A 58 2.59 -9.56 -3.12
N THR A 59 1.55 -9.38 -2.30
CA THR A 59 0.65 -8.22 -2.34
C THR A 59 1.40 -6.93 -2.03
N PHE A 60 2.28 -6.93 -1.01
CA PHE A 60 3.13 -5.79 -0.69
C PHE A 60 4.18 -5.49 -1.77
N VAL A 61 4.79 -6.53 -2.37
CA VAL A 61 5.74 -6.38 -3.48
C VAL A 61 5.04 -5.78 -4.70
N LEU A 62 3.85 -6.27 -5.06
CA LEU A 62 3.04 -5.71 -6.14
C LEU A 62 2.68 -4.24 -5.87
N ALA A 63 2.35 -3.89 -4.62
CA ALA A 63 2.09 -2.50 -4.24
C ALA A 63 3.35 -1.63 -4.36
N LYS A 64 4.53 -2.12 -3.93
CA LYS A 64 5.81 -1.41 -4.12
C LYS A 64 6.18 -1.25 -5.58
N PHE A 65 6.01 -2.29 -6.38
CA PHE A 65 6.22 -2.30 -7.82
C PHE A 65 5.32 -1.29 -8.53
N THR A 66 4.02 -1.30 -8.21
CA THR A 66 3.05 -0.37 -8.80
C THR A 66 3.40 1.08 -8.46
N ARG A 67 3.95 1.33 -7.26
CA ARG A 67 4.47 2.64 -6.85
C ARG A 67 5.68 3.04 -7.67
N ASP A 68 6.67 2.16 -7.82
CA ASP A 68 7.89 2.43 -8.59
C ASP A 68 7.57 2.75 -10.06
N ASN A 69 6.55 2.08 -10.61
CA ASN A 69 6.06 2.34 -11.97
C ASN A 69 5.32 3.70 -12.11
N GLN A 70 4.66 4.19 -11.06
CA GLN A 70 3.98 5.49 -11.11
C GLN A 70 4.95 6.67 -10.94
N ASN A 71 6.00 6.54 -10.13
CA ASN A 71 7.02 7.59 -9.99
C ASN A 71 7.91 7.75 -11.23
N LYS A 72 7.97 6.74 -12.10
CA LYS A 72 8.73 6.79 -13.37
C LYS A 72 7.89 7.28 -14.56
N ARG A 73 6.62 7.66 -14.38
CA ARG A 73 5.76 8.18 -15.47
C ARG A 73 6.27 9.48 -16.14
N GLY A 74 7.31 10.12 -15.61
CA GLY A 74 7.97 11.28 -16.24
C GLY A 74 9.24 10.97 -17.03
N ALA A 75 9.82 9.77 -16.90
CA ALA A 75 11.04 9.37 -17.59
C ALA A 75 10.88 7.92 -18.08
N THR A 76 10.80 7.79 -19.40
CA THR A 76 10.70 6.54 -20.20
C THR A 76 9.41 5.71 -20.07
N ALA A 77 8.60 5.76 -21.13
CA ALA A 77 7.42 4.96 -21.39
C ALA A 77 7.75 3.50 -21.82
N ASP A 78 8.77 2.90 -21.23
CA ASP A 78 9.25 1.56 -21.57
C ASP A 78 9.21 0.71 -20.27
N THR A 79 8.26 -0.18 -20.01
CA THR A 79 7.88 -1.31 -20.85
C THR A 79 6.56 -1.93 -20.32
N PRO A 80 5.51 -2.10 -21.15
CA PRO A 80 4.33 -2.89 -20.77
C PRO A 80 4.69 -4.33 -20.33
N MET A 81 5.85 -4.86 -20.79
CA MET A 81 6.38 -6.19 -20.47
C MET A 81 6.59 -6.42 -18.96
N TRP A 82 7.19 -5.47 -18.23
CA TRP A 82 7.50 -5.63 -16.80
C TRP A 82 6.22 -5.73 -15.95
N ARG A 83 5.17 -5.00 -16.35
CA ARG A 83 3.87 -5.01 -15.67
C ARG A 83 3.20 -6.38 -15.75
N PHE A 84 3.34 -7.09 -16.87
CA PHE A 84 2.82 -8.45 -17.03
C PHE A 84 3.55 -9.46 -16.15
N VAL A 85 4.87 -9.34 -15.98
CA VAL A 85 5.65 -10.25 -15.11
C VAL A 85 5.15 -10.21 -13.67
N VAL A 86 4.89 -9.01 -13.14
CA VAL A 86 4.50 -8.87 -11.74
C VAL A 86 3.02 -9.13 -11.50
N TRP A 87 2.15 -8.80 -12.46
CA TRP A 87 0.77 -9.26 -12.42
C TRP A 87 0.69 -10.79 -12.54
N GLY A 88 1.53 -11.39 -13.38
CA GLY A 88 1.69 -12.84 -13.52
C GLY A 88 2.16 -13.50 -12.22
N GLY A 89 3.20 -12.98 -11.56
CA GLY A 89 3.68 -13.50 -10.29
C GLY A 89 2.63 -13.44 -9.17
N PHE A 90 1.89 -12.33 -9.08
CA PHE A 90 0.78 -12.21 -8.14
C PHE A 90 -0.36 -13.18 -8.46
N ALA A 91 -0.76 -13.31 -9.73
CA ALA A 91 -1.79 -14.25 -10.16
C ALA A 91 -1.38 -15.71 -9.88
N ILE A 92 -0.11 -16.06 -10.09
CA ILE A 92 0.44 -17.38 -9.76
C ILE A 92 0.41 -17.60 -8.25
N ALA A 93 0.77 -16.62 -7.42
CA ALA A 93 0.68 -16.73 -5.97
C ALA A 93 -0.77 -16.92 -5.49
N MET A 94 -1.71 -16.17 -6.08
CA MET A 94 -3.15 -16.31 -5.83
C MET A 94 -3.66 -17.70 -6.22
N ALA A 95 -3.26 -18.17 -7.39
CA ALA A 95 -3.63 -19.49 -7.90
C ALA A 95 -3.04 -20.62 -7.06
N LEU A 96 -1.77 -20.53 -6.64
CA LEU A 96 -1.13 -21.54 -5.77
C LEU A 96 -1.81 -21.61 -4.39
N THR A 97 -2.15 -20.46 -3.80
CA THR A 97 -2.83 -20.40 -2.50
C THR A 97 -4.26 -20.95 -2.60
N GLY A 98 -4.99 -20.56 -3.65
CA GLY A 98 -6.33 -21.08 -3.92
C GLY A 98 -6.33 -22.58 -4.26
N TRP A 99 -5.36 -23.05 -5.03
CA TRP A 99 -5.19 -24.47 -5.35
C TRP A 99 -4.86 -25.30 -4.11
N GLY A 100 -3.98 -24.80 -3.24
CA GLY A 100 -3.70 -25.40 -1.94
C GLY A 100 -4.96 -25.52 -1.06
N LEU A 101 -5.81 -24.50 -1.06
CA LEU A 101 -7.08 -24.50 -0.32
C LEU A 101 -8.10 -25.51 -0.89
N LEU A 102 -8.14 -25.65 -2.22
CA LEU A 102 -9.04 -26.57 -2.91
C LEU A 102 -8.62 -28.04 -2.71
N GLY A 103 -7.32 -28.32 -2.59
CA GLY A 103 -6.78 -29.67 -2.44
C GLY A 103 -7.07 -30.38 -1.11
N MET A 104 -7.31 -29.66 -0.01
CA MET A 104 -7.57 -30.29 1.30
C MET A 104 -8.95 -30.94 1.36
N ASN A 105 -9.09 -32.19 1.81
CA ASN A 105 -10.39 -32.83 1.99
C ASN A 105 -11.01 -32.45 3.36
N ILE A 106 -11.20 -31.15 3.58
CA ILE A 106 -11.81 -30.59 4.80
C ILE A 106 -13.26 -30.20 4.55
N ASN A 107 -14.05 -30.17 5.63
CA ASN A 107 -15.46 -29.79 5.62
C ASN A 107 -15.67 -28.47 4.84
N PRO A 108 -16.63 -28.44 3.89
CA PRO A 108 -16.83 -27.34 2.95
C PRO A 108 -17.07 -25.99 3.62
N THR A 109 -17.63 -25.97 4.83
CA THR A 109 -17.86 -24.74 5.60
C THR A 109 -16.55 -24.06 6.00
N TYR A 110 -15.54 -24.83 6.41
CA TYR A 110 -14.23 -24.27 6.77
C TYR A 110 -13.47 -23.76 5.55
N LYS A 111 -13.58 -24.45 4.40
CA LYS A 111 -13.02 -23.97 3.13
C LYS A 111 -13.57 -22.60 2.75
N ALA A 112 -14.89 -22.44 2.82
CA ALA A 112 -15.55 -21.17 2.49
C ALA A 112 -15.09 -20.04 3.44
N PHE A 113 -15.06 -20.30 4.74
CA PHE A 113 -14.59 -19.32 5.73
C PHE A 113 -13.12 -18.90 5.49
N MET A 114 -12.26 -19.85 5.16
CA MET A 114 -10.83 -19.61 4.91
C MET A 114 -10.61 -18.85 3.60
N ALA A 115 -11.40 -19.16 2.55
CA ALA A 115 -11.38 -18.41 1.29
C ALA A 115 -11.82 -16.96 1.49
N VAL A 116 -12.91 -16.72 2.24
CA VAL A 116 -13.38 -15.35 2.52
C VAL A 116 -12.38 -14.59 3.37
N SER A 117 -11.83 -15.21 4.42
CA SER A 117 -10.82 -14.61 5.29
C SER A 117 -9.56 -14.24 4.51
N TRP A 118 -9.13 -15.10 3.59
CA TRP A 118 -8.01 -14.85 2.68
C TRP A 118 -8.24 -13.66 1.76
N LEU A 119 -9.39 -13.62 1.09
CA LEU A 119 -9.74 -12.50 0.20
C LEU A 119 -9.81 -11.18 0.98
N TYR A 120 -10.42 -11.21 2.17
CA TYR A 120 -10.50 -10.06 3.05
C TYR A 120 -9.12 -9.58 3.53
N LEU A 121 -8.22 -10.52 3.86
CA LEU A 121 -6.83 -10.24 4.21
C LEU A 121 -6.09 -9.54 3.06
N ILE A 122 -6.26 -9.99 1.82
CA ILE A 122 -5.66 -9.35 0.63
C ILE A 122 -6.19 -7.93 0.43
N THR A 123 -7.52 -7.76 0.52
CA THR A 123 -8.14 -6.43 0.39
C THR A 123 -7.61 -5.46 1.44
N THR A 124 -7.56 -5.88 2.71
CA THR A 124 -7.05 -5.04 3.80
C THR A 124 -5.55 -4.77 3.67
N ALA A 125 -4.75 -5.73 3.18
CA ALA A 125 -3.34 -5.52 2.87
C ALA A 125 -3.13 -4.48 1.75
N PHE A 126 -3.95 -4.51 0.69
CA PHE A 126 -3.93 -3.47 -0.34
C PHE A 126 -4.34 -2.10 0.20
N THR A 127 -5.34 -2.04 1.07
CA THR A 127 -5.77 -0.80 1.71
C THR A 127 -4.65 -0.23 2.58
N LEU A 128 -3.98 -1.07 3.36
CA LEU A 128 -2.81 -0.68 4.16
C LEU A 128 -1.67 -0.18 3.28
N ALA A 129 -1.39 -0.87 2.18
CA ALA A 129 -0.33 -0.49 1.24
C ALA A 129 -0.64 0.85 0.53
N LYS A 130 -1.91 1.13 0.22
CA LYS A 130 -2.33 2.44 -0.28
C LYS A 130 -2.17 3.51 0.79
N MET A 131 -2.70 3.30 2.01
CA MET A 131 -2.58 4.27 3.09
C MET A 131 -1.12 4.62 3.41
N LEU A 132 -0.22 3.63 3.42
CA LEU A 132 1.21 3.86 3.64
C LEU A 132 1.85 4.64 2.48
N ARG A 133 1.38 4.43 1.24
CA ARG A 133 1.79 5.22 0.07
C ARG A 133 1.31 6.65 0.19
N ASP A 134 0.03 6.85 0.49
CA ASP A 134 -0.59 8.18 0.58
C ASP A 134 0.13 9.03 1.65
N ARG A 135 0.59 8.40 2.73
CA ARG A 135 1.46 9.05 3.74
C ARG A 135 2.83 9.45 3.19
N TYR A 136 3.52 8.54 2.49
CA TYR A 136 4.83 8.83 1.93
C TYR A 136 4.78 9.97 0.89
N ASP A 137 3.73 9.99 0.06
CA ASP A 137 3.53 11.05 -0.95
C ASP A 137 3.19 12.40 -0.30
N ALA A 138 2.41 12.40 0.80
CA ALA A 138 2.14 13.60 1.58
C ALA A 138 3.41 14.18 2.23
N ASP A 139 4.24 13.34 2.83
CA ASP A 139 5.52 13.75 3.44
C ASP A 139 6.48 14.34 2.39
N LEU A 140 6.55 13.73 1.20
CA LEU A 140 7.36 14.23 0.08
C LEU A 140 6.84 15.57 -0.47
N PHE A 141 5.52 15.78 -0.50
CA PHE A 141 4.92 17.04 -0.93
C PHE A 141 5.19 18.17 0.06
N GLU A 142 5.08 17.91 1.37
CA GLU A 142 5.44 18.89 2.42
C GLU A 142 6.91 19.30 2.29
N ALA A 143 7.83 18.36 2.09
CA ALA A 143 9.26 18.66 1.90
C ALA A 143 9.52 19.57 0.68
N ARG A 144 8.81 19.36 -0.44
CA ARG A 144 8.91 20.22 -1.64
C ARG A 144 8.33 21.62 -1.44
N VAL A 145 7.24 21.74 -0.67
CA VAL A 145 6.64 23.05 -0.37
C VAL A 145 7.54 23.84 0.57
N GLN A 146 8.13 23.17 1.57
CA GLN A 146 9.06 23.78 2.50
C GLN A 146 10.32 24.29 1.79
N GLY A 147 10.96 23.47 0.94
CA GLY A 147 12.12 23.89 0.17
C GLY A 147 11.83 25.05 -0.80
N ARG A 148 10.62 25.14 -1.36
CA ARG A 148 10.22 26.30 -2.19
C ARG A 148 10.01 27.58 -1.37
N ARG A 149 9.46 27.47 -0.16
CA ARG A 149 9.32 28.62 0.75
C ARG A 149 10.67 29.14 1.21
N GLU A 150 11.59 28.24 1.54
CA GLU A 150 12.97 28.59 1.91
C GLU A 150 13.70 29.27 0.75
N ALA A 151 13.62 28.74 -0.47
CA ALA A 151 14.21 29.37 -1.65
C ALA A 151 13.62 30.77 -1.95
N GLN A 152 12.30 30.96 -1.79
CA GLN A 152 11.66 32.28 -1.96
C GLN A 152 12.08 33.27 -0.86
N MET A 153 12.21 32.82 0.40
CA MET A 153 12.72 33.66 1.49
C MET A 153 14.19 34.05 1.26
N GLN A 154 15.02 33.14 0.74
CA GLN A 154 16.41 33.42 0.38
C GLN A 154 16.50 34.45 -0.76
N GLN A 155 15.66 34.30 -1.80
CA GLN A 155 15.61 35.25 -2.93
C GLN A 155 15.11 36.63 -2.49
N GLY A 156 14.08 36.70 -1.64
CA GLY A 156 13.59 37.96 -1.09
C GLY A 156 14.64 38.66 -0.22
N ALA A 157 15.34 37.91 0.63
CA ALA A 157 16.43 38.46 1.45
C ALA A 157 17.61 38.95 0.61
N ALA A 158 17.97 38.24 -0.47
CA ALA A 158 19.02 38.65 -1.40
C ALA A 158 18.65 39.94 -2.16
N ALA A 159 17.40 40.06 -2.62
CA ALA A 159 16.91 41.26 -3.31
C ALA A 159 16.89 42.50 -2.40
N VAL A 160 16.52 42.34 -1.12
CA VAL A 160 16.55 43.43 -0.13
C VAL A 160 17.99 43.85 0.20
N ALA A 161 18.92 42.90 0.26
CA ALA A 161 20.34 43.20 0.47
C ALA A 161 20.94 43.98 -0.72
N GLU A 162 20.57 43.63 -1.96
CA GLU A 162 21.02 44.31 -3.18
C GLU A 162 20.55 45.77 -3.23
N ASP A 163 19.28 46.05 -2.90
CA ASP A 163 18.72 47.41 -2.86
C ASP A 163 19.38 48.29 -1.77
N SER A 164 19.69 47.70 -0.61
CA SER A 164 20.38 48.41 0.48
C SER A 164 21.87 48.67 0.21
N GLY A 165 22.49 47.93 -0.72
CA GLY A 165 23.89 48.10 -1.12
C GLY A 165 24.09 49.14 -2.24
N VAL A 166 23.08 49.37 -3.08
CA VAL A 166 23.10 50.39 -4.14
C VAL A 166 22.86 51.80 -3.60
N ALA A 167 22.27 51.92 -2.40
CA ALA A 167 21.96 53.20 -1.75
C ALA A 167 23.13 53.81 -0.94
N LYS A 168 24.34 53.24 -1.00
CA LYS A 168 25.57 53.75 -0.36
C LYS A 168 26.63 54.08 -1.40
#